data_AF-A0A1X9M717-F1
#
_entry.id   AF-A0A1X9M717-F1
#
_cell.length_a   1.000
_cell.length_b   1.000
_cell.length_c   1.000
_cell.angle_alpha   90.00
_cell.angle_beta   90.00
_cell.angle_gamma   90.00
#
_symmetry.space_group_name_H-M   'P 1'
#
loop_
_entity.id
_entity.type
_entity.pdbx_description
1 polymer ?
#
loop_
_entity_poly.entity_id
_entity_poly.type
_entity_poly.pdbx_seq_one_letter_code
_entity_poly.pdbx_strand_id
1 'polypeptide(L)'
;MSSMDKTMQFNFHDDTVDVDVQEVLLSVYESLEEKGYNPINQIVGYLLSGDPAYIPRHKDARTLIRKLERDELIEELVKSYLSQHRKENE
;
A
#
# COMPACT_ATOMS: atom_id res chain seq x y z
N MET A 1 -36.77 25.52 9.14
CA MET A 1 -36.23 24.31 8.49
C MET A 1 -34.73 24.35 8.68
N SER A 2 -34.17 23.50 9.52
CA SER A 2 -32.73 23.49 9.83
C SER A 2 -32.15 22.17 9.36
N SER A 3 -31.18 22.28 8.44
CA SER A 3 -30.51 21.19 7.75
C SER A 3 -29.82 20.23 8.72
N MET A 4 -30.14 18.94 8.62
CA MET A 4 -29.36 17.85 9.19
C MET A 4 -29.02 16.83 8.10
N ASP A 5 -28.27 17.28 7.08
CA ASP A 5 -27.51 16.35 6.25
C ASP A 5 -26.19 16.07 6.95
N LYS A 6 -26.23 15.15 7.92
CA LYS A 6 -25.02 14.57 8.50
C LYS A 6 -24.62 13.39 7.64
N THR A 7 -23.68 13.60 6.73
CA THR A 7 -23.02 12.51 6.01
C THR A 7 -22.32 11.62 7.03
N MET A 8 -22.83 10.41 7.22
CA MET A 8 -22.19 9.39 8.04
C MET A 8 -20.97 8.87 7.29
N GLN A 9 -19.78 8.99 7.89
CA GLN A 9 -18.61 8.26 7.39
C GLN A 9 -18.86 6.78 7.60
N PHE A 10 -18.96 6.05 6.49
CA PHE A 10 -18.99 4.60 6.50
C PHE A 10 -17.56 4.14 6.80
N ASN A 11 -17.32 3.77 8.06
CA ASN A 11 -16.06 3.14 8.44
C ASN A 11 -16.09 1.73 7.84
N PHE A 12 -15.37 1.52 6.75
CA PHE A 12 -14.95 0.19 6.33
C PHE A 12 -14.03 -0.37 7.42
N HIS A 13 -14.63 -0.91 8.49
CA HIS A 13 -13.99 -2.00 9.22
C HIS A 13 -14.26 -3.23 8.37
N ASP A 14 -13.43 -3.43 7.36
CA ASP A 14 -13.45 -4.67 6.60
C ASP A 14 -12.54 -5.65 7.33
N ASP A 15 -13.17 -6.45 8.19
CA ASP A 15 -12.62 -7.72 8.68
C ASP A 15 -12.73 -8.80 7.56
N THR A 16 -12.52 -8.40 6.31
CA THR A 16 -12.32 -9.32 5.20
C THR A 16 -10.91 -9.85 5.26
N VAL A 17 -10.72 -11.07 4.76
CA VAL A 17 -9.40 -11.65 4.57
C VAL A 17 -8.74 -10.92 3.39
N ASP A 18 -8.45 -9.64 3.60
CA ASP A 18 -7.74 -8.78 2.68
C ASP A 18 -6.30 -9.21 2.70
N VAL A 19 -5.74 -9.40 1.51
CA VAL A 19 -4.30 -9.50 1.37
C VAL A 19 -3.75 -8.21 1.95
N ASP A 20 -3.09 -8.30 3.11
CA ASP A 20 -2.62 -7.13 3.82
C ASP A 20 -1.62 -6.38 2.93
N VAL A 21 -2.04 -5.21 2.45
CA VAL A 21 -1.25 -4.32 1.61
C VAL A 21 0.10 -4.04 2.27
N GLN A 22 0.12 -3.89 3.60
CA GLN A 22 1.32 -3.71 4.38
C GLN A 22 2.23 -4.93 4.29
N GLU A 23 1.70 -6.15 4.49
CA GLU A 23 2.47 -7.40 4.41
C GLU A 23 3.08 -7.59 3.01
N VAL A 24 2.31 -7.31 1.96
CA VAL A 24 2.80 -7.39 0.57
C VAL A 24 3.92 -6.38 0.32
N LEU A 25 3.74 -5.12 0.74
CA LEU A 25 4.77 -4.10 0.58
C LEU A 25 6.06 -4.44 1.34
N LEU A 26 5.95 -4.98 2.56
CA LEU A 26 7.09 -5.44 3.35
C LEU A 26 7.79 -6.64 2.68
N SER A 27 7.05 -7.62 2.20
CA SER A 27 7.60 -8.78 1.48
C SER A 27 8.34 -8.37 0.20
N VAL A 28 7.77 -7.41 -0.55
CA VAL A 28 8.39 -6.82 -1.73
C VAL A 28 9.66 -6.07 -1.37
N TYR A 29 9.63 -5.28 -0.29
CA TYR A 29 10.79 -4.55 0.22
C TYR A 29 11.95 -5.50 0.55
N GLU A 30 11.70 -6.53 1.35
CA GLU A 30 12.72 -7.55 1.69
C GLU A 30 13.26 -8.25 0.45
N SER A 31 12.38 -8.59 -0.50
CA SER A 31 12.77 -9.26 -1.74
C SER A 31 13.67 -8.39 -2.62
N LEU A 32 13.49 -7.07 -2.56
CA LEU A 32 14.33 -6.08 -3.25
C LEU A 32 15.69 -5.94 -2.57
N GLU A 33 15.71 -5.85 -1.23
CA GLU A 33 16.95 -5.78 -0.45
C GLU A 33 17.84 -7.01 -0.63
N GLU A 34 17.26 -8.22 -0.54
CA GLU A 34 18.01 -9.47 -0.71
C GLU A 34 18.62 -9.62 -2.10
N LYS A 35 18.04 -8.97 -3.11
CA LYS A 35 18.58 -8.94 -4.48
C LYS A 35 19.53 -7.76 -4.73
N GLY A 36 19.74 -6.89 -3.75
CA GLY A 36 20.62 -5.73 -3.86
C GLY A 36 20.05 -4.60 -4.71
N TYR A 37 18.73 -4.54 -4.90
CA TYR A 37 18.07 -3.40 -5.53
C TYR A 37 17.82 -2.30 -4.50
N ASN A 38 17.62 -1.06 -4.94
CA ASN A 38 17.09 0.00 -4.09
C ASN A 38 15.56 -0.19 -3.99
N PRO A 39 15.02 -0.61 -2.84
CA PRO A 39 13.60 -0.99 -2.76
C PRO A 39 12.67 0.18 -3.03
N ILE A 40 13.00 1.37 -2.50
CA ILE A 40 12.19 2.58 -2.64
C ILE A 40 12.04 2.97 -4.12
N ASN A 41 13.15 3.02 -4.86
CA ASN A 41 13.10 3.39 -6.28
C ASN A 41 12.29 2.41 -7.12
N GLN A 42 12.37 1.11 -6.81
CA GLN A 42 11.65 0.07 -7.54
C GLN A 42 10.15 0.09 -7.22
N ILE A 43 9.78 0.28 -5.95
CA ILE A 43 8.38 0.43 -5.55
C ILE A 43 7.78 1.69 -6.17
N VAL A 44 8.46 2.83 -6.11
CA VAL A 44 8.00 4.08 -6.77
C VAL A 44 7.87 3.89 -8.28
N GLY A 45 8.86 3.25 -8.92
CA GLY A 45 8.80 2.94 -10.36
C GLY A 45 7.60 2.07 -10.71
N TYR A 46 7.30 1.05 -9.90
CA TYR A 46 6.12 0.20 -10.06
C TYR A 46 4.81 0.98 -9.89
N LEU A 47 4.67 1.80 -8.84
CA LEU A 47 3.45 2.56 -8.59
C LEU A 47 3.13 3.53 -9.73
N LEU A 48 4.14 4.23 -10.25
CA LEU A 48 3.97 5.20 -11.35
C LEU A 48 3.70 4.55 -12.71
N SER A 49 4.46 3.49 -13.04
CA SER A 49 4.39 2.87 -14.38
C SER A 49 3.36 1.74 -14.49
N GLY A 50 3.10 1.05 -13.38
CA GLY A 50 2.40 -0.23 -13.35
C GLY A 50 3.16 -1.40 -13.96
N ASP A 51 4.42 -1.21 -14.38
CA ASP A 51 5.22 -2.28 -14.97
C ASP A 51 5.78 -3.20 -13.87
N PRO A 52 5.37 -4.48 -13.81
CA PRO A 52 5.89 -5.41 -12.83
C PRO A 52 7.40 -5.71 -13.01
N ALA A 53 8.06 -5.26 -14.09
CA ALA A 53 9.52 -5.35 -14.29
C ALA A 53 10.35 -4.70 -13.18
N TYR A 54 9.80 -3.71 -12.48
CA TYR A 54 10.45 -3.12 -11.33
C TYR A 54 10.57 -4.09 -10.13
N ILE A 55 9.71 -5.11 -10.05
CA ILE A 55 9.67 -6.03 -8.90
C ILE A 55 10.30 -7.39 -9.27
N PRO A 56 11.29 -7.88 -8.48
CA PRO A 56 11.95 -9.16 -8.76
C PRO A 56 10.98 -10.33 -8.58
N ARG A 57 11.23 -11.43 -9.29
CA ARG A 57 10.46 -12.68 -9.14
C ARG A 57 10.83 -13.47 -7.87
N HIS A 58 11.65 -12.89 -7.00
CA HIS A 58 12.13 -13.51 -5.77
C HIS A 58 11.01 -13.57 -4.73
N LYS A 59 10.92 -14.68 -3.98
CA LYS A 59 9.90 -14.92 -2.94
C LYS A 59 8.45 -14.57 -3.38
N ASP A 60 8.12 -14.81 -4.65
CA ASP A 60 6.80 -14.47 -5.21
C ASP A 60 6.38 -12.99 -5.10
N ALA A 61 7.30 -12.07 -4.76
CA ALA A 61 7.00 -10.65 -4.54
C ALA A 61 6.25 -10.01 -5.72
N ARG A 62 6.70 -10.32 -6.94
CA ARG A 62 6.05 -9.85 -8.18
C ARG A 62 4.64 -10.40 -8.37
N THR A 63 4.37 -11.61 -7.91
CA THR A 63 3.04 -12.21 -7.98
C THR A 63 2.13 -11.60 -6.92
N LEU A 64 2.64 -11.40 -5.70
CA LEU A 64 1.92 -10.79 -4.58
C LEU A 64 1.46 -9.38 -4.90
N ILE A 65 2.38 -8.51 -5.33
CA ILE A 65 2.06 -7.10 -5.60
C ILE A 65 1.10 -6.92 -6.78
N ARG A 66 1.07 -7.87 -7.72
CA ARG A 66 0.13 -7.85 -8.86
C ARG A 66 -1.28 -8.29 -8.51
N LYS A 67 -1.51 -8.83 -7.31
CA LYS A 67 -2.87 -9.16 -6.82
C LYS A 67 -3.60 -7.94 -6.27
N LEU A 68 -2.86 -6.87 -5.99
CA LEU A 68 -3.38 -5.62 -5.45
C LEU A 68 -3.52 -4.60 -6.58
N GLU A 69 -4.56 -3.77 -6.51
CA GLU A 69 -4.67 -2.64 -7.40
C GLU A 69 -3.72 -1.51 -6.95
N ARG A 70 -3.25 -0.71 -7.91
CA ARG A 70 -2.22 0.31 -7.62
C ARG A 70 -2.75 1.47 -6.79
N ASP A 71 -4.01 1.82 -7.01
CA ASP A 71 -4.71 2.83 -6.22
C ASP A 71 -4.87 2.39 -4.76
N GLU A 72 -5.16 1.11 -4.49
CA GLU A 72 -5.18 0.55 -3.13
C GLU A 72 -3.81 0.69 -2.45
N LEU A 73 -2.71 0.37 -3.15
CA LEU A 73 -1.35 0.53 -2.62
C LEU A 73 -1.05 1.99 -2.28
N ILE A 74 -1.41 2.93 -3.16
CA ILE A 74 -1.15 4.36 -2.96
C ILE A 74 -2.02 4.91 -1.83
N GLU A 75 -3.30 4.54 -1.78
CA GLU A 75 -4.24 4.95 -0.74
C GLU A 75 -3.73 4.53 0.64
N GLU A 76 -3.30 3.27 0.79
CA GLU A 76 -2.79 2.76 2.06
C GLU A 76 -1.48 3.45 2.48
N LEU A 77 -0.57 3.70 1.53
CA LEU A 77 0.66 4.46 1.80
C LEU A 77 0.36 5.88 2.31
N VAL A 78 -0.62 6.57 1.70
CA VAL A 78 -1.02 7.92 2.12
C VAL A 78 -1.70 7.89 3.48
N LYS A 79 -2.62 6.93 3.72
CA LYS A 79 -3.27 6.74 5.03
C LYS A 79 -2.25 6.50 6.13
N SER A 80 -1.31 5.58 5.90
CA SER A 80 -0.26 5.23 6.85
C SER A 80 0.64 6.43 7.18
N TYR A 81 1.09 7.16 6.15
CA TYR A 81 1.91 8.36 6.34
C TYR A 81 1.19 9.43 7.18
N LEU A 82 -0.05 9.77 6.85
CA LEU A 82 -0.83 10.76 7.59
C LEU A 82 -1.18 10.30 9.02
N SER A 83 -1.46 9.01 9.20
CA SER A 83 -1.77 8.41 10.51
C SER A 83 -0.57 8.47 11.45
N GLN A 84 0.63 8.13 10.97
CA GLN A 84 1.87 8.23 11.74
C GLN A 84 2.14 9.68 12.16
N HIS A 85 2.05 10.63 11.22
CA HIS A 85 2.32 12.04 11.53
C HIS A 85 1.25 12.67 12.42
N ARG A 86 0.00 12.20 12.40
CA ARG A 86 -1.02 12.67 13.36
C ARG A 86 -0.75 12.17 14.77
N LYS A 87 -0.32 10.91 14.93
CA LYS A 87 0.03 10.33 16.25
C LYS A 87 1.27 10.97 16.88
N GLU A 88 2.19 11.49 16.09
CA GLU A 88 3.38 12.21 16.59
C GLU A 88 3.06 13.63 17.10
N ASN A 89 1.87 14.16 16.78
CA ASN A 89 1.43 15.50 17.19
C ASN A 89 0.41 15.49 18.35
N GLU A 90 0.18 14.34 18.98
CA GLU A 90 -0.61 14.16 20.22
C GLU A 90 0.31 13.79 21.39
#